data_AF-A0A285TMW9-F1
#
_entry.id   AF-A0A285TMW9-F1
#
_cell.length_a   1.000
_cell.length_b   1.000
_cell.length_c   1.000
_cell.angle_alpha   90.00
_cell.angle_beta   90.00
_cell.angle_gamma   90.00
#
_symmetry.space_group_name_H-M   'P 1'
#
loop_
_entity.id
_entity.type
_entity.pdbx_description
1 polymer ?
#
loop_
_entity_poly.entity_id
_entity_poly.type
_entity_poly.pdbx_seq_one_letter_code
_entity_poly.pdbx_strand_id
1 'polypeptide(L)'
;MAEFLSTFVFTLPGIMAYFWLQVFGLNPSVKHTASELSAIAALLWLPVSFGTLLVLNTWGVIVSKGPFSVKTAWTLDDVNLATSDIKYLFLFLMVSFLVSFIVSWFWSKIGNELIRALINKVRKSRGIAKMSSSTSVWSEFFIRIDNSVDDSEENESGNEDVSKDHENNKKNKEKIAVYIVHKVDNPKNFVIGSMTKASSPLEIDKGLVLENVQEWTDSLEDYDYKVKKAYIDVKSGMVVKELDYNNPIEKTTPEGIE
;
A
#
# COMPACT_ATOMS: atom_id res chain seq x y z
N MET A 1 -31.84 25.32 -1.84
CA MET A 1 -31.47 24.41 -0.73
C MET A 1 -31.67 22.94 -1.09
N ALA A 2 -32.82 22.52 -1.64
CA ALA A 2 -33.07 21.12 -2.02
C ALA A 2 -32.07 20.58 -3.07
N GLU A 3 -31.80 21.35 -4.13
CA GLU A 3 -30.81 20.96 -5.15
C GLU A 3 -29.38 20.87 -4.61
N PHE A 4 -29.02 21.74 -3.68
CA PHE A 4 -27.72 21.71 -2.99
C PHE A 4 -27.58 20.46 -2.11
N LEU A 5 -28.61 20.14 -1.32
CA LEU A 5 -28.62 18.96 -0.46
C LEU A 5 -28.57 17.66 -1.28
N SER A 6 -29.32 17.61 -2.38
CA SER A 6 -29.30 16.51 -3.34
C SER A 6 -27.91 16.34 -3.95
N THR A 7 -27.32 17.41 -4.49
CA THR A 7 -25.97 17.38 -5.08
C THR A 7 -24.92 16.93 -4.07
N PHE A 8 -25.01 17.38 -2.82
CA PHE A 8 -24.08 16.99 -1.76
C PHE A 8 -24.23 15.51 -1.39
N VAL A 9 -25.46 15.03 -1.22
CA VAL A 9 -25.76 13.63 -0.89
C VAL A 9 -25.35 12.69 -2.01
N PHE A 10 -25.43 13.13 -3.27
CA PHE A 10 -24.95 12.37 -4.40
C PHE A 10 -23.43 12.48 -4.57
N THR A 11 -22.75 13.59 -4.29
CA THR A 11 -21.28 13.64 -4.45
C THR A 11 -20.51 12.96 -3.32
N LEU A 12 -21.03 12.98 -2.10
CA LEU A 12 -20.34 12.48 -0.91
C LEU A 12 -19.91 11.00 -0.99
N PRO A 13 -20.75 10.04 -1.45
CA PRO A 13 -20.36 8.64 -1.55
C PRO A 13 -19.14 8.41 -2.45
N GLY A 14 -19.02 9.16 -3.54
CA GLY A 14 -17.87 9.09 -4.44
C GLY A 14 -16.59 9.60 -3.79
N ILE A 15 -16.68 10.69 -3.02
CA ILE A 15 -15.57 11.23 -2.24
C ILE A 15 -15.15 10.23 -1.14
N MET A 16 -16.11 9.61 -0.45
CA MET A 16 -15.82 8.60 0.58
C MET A 16 -15.11 7.38 -0.03
N ALA A 17 -15.59 6.88 -1.17
CA ALA A 17 -14.93 5.77 -1.87
C ALA A 17 -13.50 6.10 -2.27
N TYR A 18 -13.24 7.32 -2.74
CA TYR A 18 -11.88 7.79 -3.04
C TYR A 18 -10.99 7.71 -1.80
N PHE A 19 -11.44 8.24 -0.65
CA PHE A 19 -10.65 8.17 0.58
C PHE A 19 -10.42 6.74 1.06
N TRP A 20 -11.41 5.84 0.95
CA TRP A 20 -11.22 4.43 1.27
C TRP A 20 -10.14 3.78 0.39
N LEU A 21 -10.14 4.06 -0.91
CA LEU A 21 -9.12 3.52 -1.81
C LEU A 21 -7.71 4.00 -1.42
N GLN A 22 -7.57 5.26 -1.01
CA GLN A 22 -6.31 5.80 -0.50
C GLN A 22 -5.86 5.11 0.79
N VAL A 23 -6.78 4.94 1.75
CA VAL A 23 -6.52 4.24 3.02
C VAL A 23 -6.13 2.79 2.76
N PHE A 24 -6.73 2.13 1.75
CA PHE A 24 -6.37 0.78 1.33
C PHE A 24 -5.08 0.70 0.49
N GLY A 25 -4.35 1.81 0.35
CA GLY A 25 -3.03 1.85 -0.29
C GLY A 25 -3.03 2.07 -1.79
N LEU A 26 -4.20 2.30 -2.42
CA LEU A 26 -4.29 2.68 -3.83
C LEU A 26 -4.09 4.20 -3.99
N ASN A 27 -2.89 4.65 -3.63
CA ASN A 27 -2.54 6.07 -3.70
C ASN A 27 -2.00 6.44 -5.09
N PRO A 28 -2.40 7.62 -5.61
CA PRO A 28 -1.80 8.13 -6.83
C PRO A 28 -0.33 8.49 -6.59
N SER A 29 0.51 8.32 -7.61
CA SER A 29 1.93 8.69 -7.56
C SER A 29 2.16 10.21 -7.53
N VAL A 30 1.13 11.00 -7.81
CA VAL A 30 1.11 12.46 -7.79
C VAL A 30 -0.16 12.92 -7.11
N LYS A 31 -0.09 14.00 -6.33
CA LYS A 31 -1.27 14.60 -5.69
C LYS A 31 -2.22 15.13 -6.77
N HIS A 32 -3.48 14.70 -6.71
CA HIS A 32 -4.51 15.20 -7.61
C HIS A 32 -4.86 16.65 -7.31
N THR A 33 -5.09 17.43 -8.36
CA THR A 33 -5.68 18.76 -8.22
C THR A 33 -7.13 18.65 -7.75
N ALA A 34 -7.71 19.73 -7.21
CA ALA A 34 -9.09 19.71 -6.73
C ALA A 34 -10.10 19.31 -7.83
N SER A 35 -9.85 19.70 -9.08
CA SER A 35 -10.67 19.34 -10.24
C SER A 35 -10.53 17.85 -10.61
N GLU A 36 -9.31 17.30 -10.58
CA GLU A 36 -9.09 15.86 -10.78
C GLU A 36 -9.75 15.01 -9.70
N LEU A 37 -9.63 15.44 -8.44
CA LEU A 37 -10.30 14.79 -7.31
C LEU A 37 -11.82 14.75 -7.52
N SER A 38 -12.42 15.88 -7.91
CA SER A 38 -13.84 15.98 -8.19
C SER A 38 -14.27 15.05 -9.33
N ALA A 39 -13.49 14.99 -10.41
CA ALA A 39 -13.76 14.09 -11.53
C ALA A 39 -13.68 12.60 -11.12
N ILE A 40 -12.68 12.23 -10.32
CA ILE A 40 -12.54 10.86 -9.81
C ILE A 40 -13.70 10.52 -8.86
N ALA A 41 -14.06 11.43 -7.95
CA ALA A 41 -15.20 11.25 -7.06
C ALA A 41 -16.51 11.08 -7.85
N ALA A 42 -16.72 11.85 -8.91
CA ALA A 42 -17.88 11.70 -9.78
C ALA A 42 -17.91 10.34 -10.51
N LEU A 43 -16.75 9.79 -10.87
CA LEU A 43 -16.67 8.47 -11.49
C LEU A 43 -16.94 7.34 -10.49
N LEU A 44 -16.44 7.47 -9.26
CA LEU A 44 -16.67 6.52 -8.16
C LEU A 44 -18.08 6.62 -7.57
N TRP A 45 -18.74 7.77 -7.74
CA TRP A 45 -20.10 7.97 -7.26
C TRP A 45 -21.09 6.95 -7.83
N LEU A 46 -21.01 6.66 -9.13
CA LEU A 46 -21.96 5.80 -9.81
C LEU A 46 -22.00 4.38 -9.23
N PRO A 47 -20.89 3.62 -9.12
CA PRO A 47 -20.95 2.27 -8.57
C PRO A 47 -21.38 2.25 -7.10
N VAL A 48 -20.99 3.25 -6.30
CA VAL A 48 -21.34 3.33 -4.88
C VAL A 48 -22.83 3.63 -4.70
N SER A 49 -23.35 4.62 -5.42
CA SER A 49 -24.76 4.99 -5.32
C SER A 49 -25.67 3.92 -5.88
N PHE A 50 -25.27 3.27 -6.97
CA PHE A 50 -25.98 2.10 -7.49
C PHE A 50 -26.04 0.98 -6.45
N GLY A 51 -24.90 0.63 -5.83
CA GLY A 51 -24.86 -0.36 -4.75
C GLY A 51 -25.71 0.05 -3.55
N THR A 52 -25.70 1.34 -3.18
CA THR A 52 -26.50 1.88 -2.08
C THR A 52 -27.99 1.71 -2.37
N LEU A 53 -28.45 2.10 -3.56
CA LEU A 53 -29.84 1.94 -3.98
C LEU A 53 -30.28 0.48 -3.98
N LEU A 54 -29.41 -0.45 -4.42
CA LEU A 54 -29.71 -1.88 -4.35
C LEU A 54 -29.90 -2.36 -2.90
N VAL A 55 -29.04 -1.94 -1.98
CA VAL A 55 -29.16 -2.29 -0.56
C VAL A 55 -30.42 -1.67 0.05
N LEU A 56 -30.73 -0.41 -0.25
CA LEU A 56 -31.94 0.25 0.26
C LEU A 56 -33.22 -0.36 -0.29
N ASN A 57 -33.25 -0.71 -1.58
CA ASN A 57 -34.41 -1.34 -2.19
C ASN A 57 -34.65 -2.74 -1.64
N THR A 58 -33.60 -3.53 -1.46
CA THR A 58 -33.72 -4.85 -0.80
C THR A 58 -34.14 -4.71 0.66
N TRP A 59 -33.59 -3.73 1.38
CA TRP A 59 -33.98 -3.42 2.75
C TRP A 59 -35.45 -3.00 2.87
N GLY A 60 -35.96 -2.15 1.96
CA GLY A 60 -37.34 -1.70 1.95
C GLY A 60 -38.37 -2.82 1.72
N VAL A 61 -37.98 -3.87 0.98
CA VAL A 61 -38.80 -5.09 0.81
C VAL A 61 -38.83 -5.92 2.09
N ILE A 62 -37.70 -6.03 2.80
CA ILE A 62 -37.56 -6.85 4.01
C ILE A 62 -38.19 -6.15 5.23
N VAL A 63 -37.92 -4.86 5.40
CA VAL A 63 -38.31 -4.05 6.57
C VAL A 63 -39.44 -3.11 6.18
N SER A 64 -40.65 -3.68 6.12
CA SER A 64 -41.86 -2.95 5.73
C SER A 64 -42.48 -2.11 6.85
N LYS A 65 -42.04 -2.26 8.11
CA LYS A 65 -42.60 -1.55 9.28
C LYS A 65 -41.50 -1.08 10.22
N GLY A 66 -41.73 0.06 10.87
CA GLY A 66 -40.86 0.63 11.89
C GLY A 66 -40.16 1.93 11.47
N PRO A 67 -39.33 2.51 12.35
CA PRO A 67 -38.69 3.81 12.12
C PRO A 67 -37.66 3.80 10.98
N PHE A 68 -37.17 2.62 10.60
CA PHE A 68 -36.19 2.40 9.51
C PHE A 68 -36.81 1.85 8.22
N SER A 69 -38.14 1.89 8.08
CA SER A 69 -38.79 1.50 6.84
C SER A 69 -38.60 2.60 5.79
N VAL A 70 -38.20 2.20 4.59
CA VAL A 70 -37.97 3.07 3.43
C VAL A 70 -38.78 2.55 2.26
N LYS A 71 -39.35 3.46 1.47
CA LYS A 71 -40.04 3.10 0.24
C LYS A 71 -39.01 2.66 -0.79
N THR A 72 -39.35 1.62 -1.55
CA THR A 72 -38.54 1.17 -2.69
C THR A 72 -38.57 2.22 -3.79
N ALA A 73 -37.41 2.58 -4.31
CA ALA A 73 -37.23 3.54 -5.39
C ALA A 73 -36.40 2.91 -6.51
N TRP A 74 -37.07 2.47 -7.58
CA TRP A 74 -36.43 1.87 -8.76
C TRP A 74 -36.34 2.84 -9.94
N THR A 75 -37.19 3.87 -9.97
CA THR A 75 -37.18 4.90 -11.00
C THR A 75 -36.49 6.17 -10.51
N LEU A 76 -36.03 7.01 -11.45
CA LEU A 76 -35.47 8.33 -11.15
C LEU A 76 -36.46 9.22 -10.39
N ASP A 77 -37.75 9.13 -10.75
CA ASP A 77 -38.81 9.90 -10.10
C ASP A 77 -39.02 9.44 -8.66
N ASP A 78 -39.01 8.13 -8.41
CA ASP A 78 -39.12 7.57 -7.07
C ASP A 78 -37.91 7.97 -6.20
N VAL A 79 -36.70 7.95 -6.77
CA VAL A 79 -35.48 8.36 -6.06
C VAL A 79 -35.56 9.85 -5.70
N ASN A 80 -36.02 10.69 -6.62
CA ASN A 80 -36.17 12.13 -6.37
C ASN A 80 -37.22 12.41 -5.27
N LEU A 81 -38.35 11.71 -5.31
CA LEU A 81 -39.37 11.77 -4.26
C LEU A 81 -38.86 11.24 -2.92
N ALA A 82 -38.11 10.14 -2.92
CA ALA A 82 -37.53 9.56 -1.72
C ALA A 82 -36.46 10.48 -1.09
N THR A 83 -35.68 11.18 -1.90
CA THR A 83 -34.67 12.15 -1.43
C THR A 83 -35.30 13.35 -0.70
N SER A 84 -36.58 13.62 -0.96
CA SER A 84 -37.34 14.64 -0.23
C SER A 84 -37.71 14.21 1.20
N ASP A 85 -37.64 12.92 1.52
CA ASP A 85 -37.82 12.40 2.88
C ASP A 85 -36.48 12.39 3.64
N ILE A 86 -36.42 13.16 4.72
CA ILE A 86 -35.21 13.26 5.57
C ILE A 86 -34.78 11.91 6.15
N LYS A 87 -35.72 10.99 6.40
CA LYS A 87 -35.42 9.65 6.92
C LYS A 87 -34.70 8.82 5.87
N TYR A 88 -35.20 8.86 4.63
CA TYR A 88 -34.57 8.19 3.51
C TYR A 88 -33.17 8.73 3.27
N LEU A 89 -33.02 10.06 3.30
CA LEU A 89 -31.73 10.73 3.11
C LEU A 89 -30.68 10.31 4.14
N PHE A 90 -31.07 10.27 5.41
CA PHE A 90 -30.20 9.85 6.50
C PHE A 90 -29.77 8.39 6.35
N LEU A 91 -30.72 7.51 6.02
CA LEU A 91 -30.45 6.08 5.84
C LEU A 91 -29.60 5.83 4.59
N PHE A 92 -29.82 6.58 3.52
CA PHE A 92 -28.98 6.59 2.32
C PHE A 92 -27.54 6.99 2.65
N LEU A 93 -27.31 8.03 3.44
CA LEU A 93 -25.97 8.43 3.87
C LEU A 93 -25.26 7.32 4.66
N MET A 94 -25.96 6.70 5.61
CA MET A 94 -25.38 5.62 6.42
C MET A 94 -25.05 4.37 5.59
N VAL A 95 -25.96 3.96 4.70
CA VAL A 95 -25.74 2.80 3.85
C VAL A 95 -24.67 3.09 2.79
N SER A 96 -24.65 4.29 2.21
CA SER A 96 -23.63 4.66 1.23
C SER A 96 -22.22 4.68 1.82
N PHE A 97 -22.06 5.07 3.08
CA PHE A 97 -20.79 4.93 3.78
C PHE A 97 -20.32 3.47 3.83
N LEU A 98 -21.19 2.55 4.25
CA LEU A 98 -20.87 1.11 4.31
C LEU A 98 -20.61 0.51 2.93
N VAL A 99 -21.46 0.83 1.94
CA VAL A 99 -21.31 0.36 0.56
C VAL A 99 -20.03 0.90 -0.06
N SER A 100 -19.68 2.17 0.18
CA SER A 100 -18.43 2.74 -0.32
C SER A 100 -17.21 1.97 0.20
N PHE A 101 -17.21 1.57 1.47
CA PHE A 101 -16.16 0.74 2.04
C PHE A 101 -16.08 -0.63 1.36
N ILE A 102 -17.21 -1.33 1.21
CA ILE A 102 -17.27 -2.67 0.59
C ILE A 102 -16.82 -2.62 -0.87
N VAL A 103 -17.30 -1.63 -1.64
CA VAL A 103 -16.93 -1.44 -3.05
C VAL A 103 -15.42 -1.18 -3.15
N SER A 104 -14.88 -0.27 -2.33
CA SER A 104 -13.45 0.03 -2.32
C SER A 104 -12.60 -1.16 -1.87
N TRP A 105 -13.08 -1.97 -0.92
CA TRP A 105 -12.41 -3.17 -0.46
C TRP A 105 -12.34 -4.23 -1.55
N PHE A 106 -13.47 -4.50 -2.23
CA PHE A 106 -13.53 -5.41 -3.36
C PHE A 106 -12.61 -4.93 -4.51
N TRP A 107 -12.63 -3.63 -4.80
CA TRP A 107 -11.79 -3.05 -5.83
C TRP A 107 -10.29 -3.17 -5.51
N SER A 108 -9.90 -2.88 -4.26
CA SER A 108 -8.51 -2.97 -3.81
C SER A 108 -7.97 -4.40 -3.90
N LYS A 109 -8.77 -5.38 -3.47
CA LYS A 109 -8.35 -6.78 -3.42
C LYS A 109 -8.34 -7.47 -4.79
N ILE A 110 -9.35 -7.20 -5.64
CA ILE A 110 -9.60 -7.99 -6.86
C ILE A 110 -9.53 -7.12 -8.11
N GLY A 111 -10.25 -6.00 -8.12
CA GLY A 111 -10.42 -5.17 -9.32
C GLY A 111 -9.09 -4.66 -9.88
N ASN A 112 -8.23 -4.12 -9.01
CA ASN A 112 -6.93 -3.57 -9.40
C ASN A 112 -6.01 -4.63 -10.02
N GLU A 113 -5.93 -5.81 -9.40
CA GLU A 113 -5.12 -6.93 -9.88
C GLU A 113 -5.57 -7.42 -11.27
N LEU A 114 -6.88 -7.53 -11.49
CA LEU A 114 -7.45 -7.96 -12.75
C LEU A 114 -7.12 -6.99 -13.89
N ILE A 115 -7.33 -5.69 -13.66
CA ILE A 115 -7.01 -4.66 -14.65
C ILE A 115 -5.51 -4.65 -14.94
N ARG A 116 -4.66 -4.75 -13.90
CA ARG A 116 -3.20 -4.80 -14.07
C ARG A 116 -2.76 -6.01 -14.89
N ALA A 117 -3.35 -7.19 -14.67
CA ALA A 117 -3.07 -8.38 -15.46
C ALA A 117 -3.42 -8.18 -16.95
N LEU A 118 -4.57 -7.55 -17.23
CA LEU A 118 -5.01 -7.23 -18.59
C LEU A 118 -4.07 -6.23 -19.27
N ILE A 119 -3.69 -5.16 -18.55
CA ILE A 119 -2.72 -4.17 -19.03
C ILE A 119 -1.37 -4.84 -19.32
N ASN A 120 -0.88 -5.68 -18.43
CA ASN A 120 0.40 -6.37 -18.59
C ASN A 120 0.40 -7.35 -19.77
N LYS A 121 -0.76 -7.97 -20.09
CA LYS A 121 -0.92 -8.77 -21.31
C LYS A 121 -0.72 -7.92 -22.56
N VAL A 122 -1.33 -6.73 -22.62
CA VAL A 122 -1.18 -5.79 -23.74
C VAL A 122 0.25 -5.24 -23.82
N ARG A 123 0.85 -4.86 -22.70
CA ARG A 123 2.23 -4.33 -22.65
C ARG A 123 3.26 -5.37 -23.12
N LYS A 124 3.13 -6.63 -22.69
CA LYS A 124 3.97 -7.74 -23.15
C LYS A 124 3.83 -7.95 -24.66
N SER A 125 2.61 -7.87 -25.20
CA SER A 125 2.37 -7.95 -26.64
C SER A 125 3.03 -6.82 -27.44
N ARG A 126 3.29 -5.66 -26.80
CA ARG A 126 3.97 -4.51 -27.40
C ARG A 126 5.48 -4.45 -27.10
N GLY A 127 6.04 -5.44 -26.39
CA GLY A 127 7.45 -5.45 -25.99
C GLY A 127 7.80 -4.41 -24.91
N ILE A 128 6.81 -3.84 -24.22
CA ILE A 128 7.02 -2.83 -23.16
C ILE A 128 7.12 -3.52 -21.81
N ALA A 129 7.99 -3.02 -20.92
CA ALA A 129 8.15 -3.53 -19.55
C ALA A 129 6.81 -3.62 -18.80
N LYS A 130 6.66 -4.66 -17.96
CA LYS A 130 5.44 -4.85 -17.14
C LYS A 130 5.26 -3.69 -16.16
N MET A 131 4.01 -3.36 -15.89
CA MET A 131 3.62 -2.44 -14.82
C MET A 131 3.81 -3.13 -13.47
N SER A 132 4.55 -2.49 -12.57
CA SER A 132 4.76 -2.93 -11.19
C SER A 132 3.45 -2.87 -10.38
N SER A 133 3.38 -3.64 -9.30
CA SER A 133 2.26 -3.58 -8.33
C SER A 133 2.33 -2.35 -7.44
N SER A 134 3.55 -1.89 -7.19
CA SER A 134 3.91 -0.71 -6.40
C SER A 134 3.86 0.57 -7.25
N THR A 135 3.43 1.67 -6.62
CA THR A 135 3.35 3.00 -7.25
C THR A 135 4.70 3.70 -7.28
N SER A 136 5.64 3.28 -6.43
CA SER A 136 7.02 3.76 -6.37
C SER A 136 8.00 2.65 -6.04
N VAL A 137 9.27 2.84 -6.43
CA VAL A 137 10.38 1.97 -6.04
C VAL A 137 10.46 1.81 -4.52
N TRP A 138 10.18 2.89 -3.77
CA TRP A 138 10.14 2.88 -2.32
C TRP A 138 9.00 2.03 -1.77
N SER A 139 7.79 2.13 -2.30
CA SER A 139 6.71 1.24 -1.88
C SER A 139 7.05 -0.23 -2.17
N GLU A 140 7.74 -0.53 -3.27
CA GLU A 140 8.20 -1.91 -3.54
C GLU A 140 9.27 -2.38 -2.55
N PHE A 141 10.21 -1.48 -2.23
CA PHE A 141 11.26 -1.73 -1.26
C PHE A 141 10.65 -2.03 0.11
N PHE A 142 9.78 -1.15 0.61
CA PHE A 142 9.16 -1.25 1.93
C PHE A 142 8.20 -2.43 2.08
N ILE A 143 7.32 -2.68 1.10
CA ILE A 143 6.42 -3.85 1.15
C ILE A 143 7.20 -5.16 1.26
N ARG A 144 8.36 -5.26 0.60
CA ARG A 144 9.20 -6.46 0.68
C ARG A 144 9.89 -6.62 2.02
N ILE A 145 10.26 -5.51 2.65
CA ILE A 145 10.85 -5.52 3.99
C ILE A 145 9.82 -6.00 4.99
N ASP A 146 8.63 -5.40 5.00
CA ASP A 146 7.55 -5.78 5.91
C ASP A 146 7.24 -7.28 5.78
N ASN A 147 7.04 -7.77 4.55
CA ASN A 147 6.83 -9.21 4.31
C ASN A 147 7.99 -10.09 4.81
N SER A 148 9.24 -9.61 4.70
CA SER A 148 10.40 -10.39 5.16
C SER A 148 10.54 -10.45 6.68
N VAL A 149 10.00 -9.45 7.39
CA VAL A 149 9.92 -9.37 8.86
C VAL A 149 8.78 -10.25 9.37
N ASP A 150 7.59 -10.17 8.76
CA ASP A 150 6.43 -11.00 9.11
C ASP A 150 6.75 -12.50 8.94
N ASP A 151 7.42 -12.86 7.84
CA ASP A 151 7.90 -14.23 7.60
C ASP A 151 8.89 -14.71 8.69
N SER A 152 9.61 -13.82 9.38
CA SER A 152 10.48 -14.21 10.50
C SER A 152 9.71 -14.41 11.81
N GLU A 153 8.74 -13.56 12.12
CA GLU A 153 7.95 -13.64 13.36
C GLU A 153 7.03 -14.87 13.40
N GLU A 154 6.43 -15.25 12.26
CA GLU A 154 5.62 -16.47 12.16
C GLU A 154 6.46 -17.75 12.31
N ASN A 155 7.74 -17.72 11.94
CA ASN A 155 8.64 -18.87 12.10
C ASN A 155 9.19 -19.03 13.53
N GLU A 156 9.17 -17.96 14.35
CA GLU A 156 9.58 -18.03 15.76
C GLU A 156 8.46 -18.50 16.70
N SER A 157 7.20 -18.24 16.34
CA SER A 157 6.03 -18.61 17.16
C SER A 157 5.57 -20.08 17.02
N GLY A 158 6.23 -20.87 16.17
CA GLY A 158 5.86 -22.25 15.87
C GLY A 158 6.63 -23.36 16.61
N ASN A 159 7.47 -23.04 17.61
CA ASN A 159 8.35 -24.05 18.22
C ASN A 159 8.52 -23.86 19.75
N GLU A 160 7.41 -23.92 20.48
CA GLU A 160 7.42 -24.19 21.92
C GLU A 160 7.05 -25.65 22.17
N ASP A 161 8.03 -26.56 22.17
CA ASP A 161 7.92 -27.79 22.96
C ASP A 161 9.30 -28.39 23.31
N VAL A 162 9.60 -28.30 24.61
CA VAL A 162 10.36 -29.22 25.48
C VAL A 162 11.71 -29.76 24.99
N SER A 163 12.82 -29.26 25.53
CA SER A 163 13.59 -29.91 26.62
C SER A 163 14.84 -29.11 27.01
N LYS A 164 15.07 -29.04 28.33
CA LYS A 164 16.24 -28.44 28.98
C LYS A 164 17.47 -29.34 28.80
N ASP A 165 18.63 -28.69 28.92
CA ASP A 165 19.96 -29.28 29.07
C ASP A 165 20.68 -29.62 27.75
N HIS A 166 21.19 -28.58 27.08
CA HIS A 166 22.64 -28.41 26.88
C HIS A 166 22.96 -27.07 26.21
N GLU A 167 23.83 -26.34 26.90
CA GLU A 167 24.62 -25.19 26.47
C GLU A 167 25.34 -25.47 25.13
N ASN A 168 24.96 -24.74 24.06
CA ASN A 168 25.86 -24.03 23.14
C ASN A 168 25.16 -23.61 21.82
N ASN A 169 25.23 -22.32 21.53
CA ASN A 169 25.27 -21.74 20.18
C ASN A 169 24.15 -22.10 19.19
N LYS A 170 22.96 -21.54 19.40
CA LYS A 170 22.03 -21.27 18.30
C LYS A 170 21.49 -19.86 18.43
N LYS A 171 22.31 -18.87 18.02
CA LYS A 171 21.82 -17.52 17.72
C LYS A 171 20.62 -17.68 16.78
N ASN A 172 19.43 -17.28 17.24
CA ASN A 172 18.34 -16.90 16.35
C ASN A 172 18.95 -15.91 15.35
N LYS A 173 19.15 -16.38 14.12
CA LYS A 173 19.55 -15.51 13.01
C LYS A 173 18.27 -14.77 12.63
N GLU A 174 17.95 -13.70 13.36
CA GLU A 174 17.17 -12.61 12.77
C GLU A 174 17.78 -12.34 11.40
N LYS A 175 16.95 -12.32 10.35
CA LYS A 175 17.44 -12.06 8.99
C LYS A 175 17.84 -10.59 8.92
N ILE A 176 19.05 -10.29 9.37
CA ILE A 176 19.63 -8.95 9.31
C ILE A 176 19.80 -8.59 7.85
N ALA A 177 19.01 -7.65 7.32
CA ALA A 177 19.20 -7.12 5.98
C ALA A 177 20.14 -5.90 6.06
N VAL A 178 21.25 -5.97 5.33
CA VAL A 178 22.28 -4.92 5.34
C VAL A 178 22.17 -4.09 4.07
N TYR A 179 22.13 -2.78 4.23
CA TYR A 179 21.93 -1.85 3.12
C TYR A 179 23.04 -0.81 3.04
N ILE A 180 23.45 -0.49 1.83
CA ILE A 180 24.24 0.71 1.51
C ILE A 180 23.31 1.75 0.89
N VAL A 181 23.32 2.96 1.44
CA VAL A 181 22.52 4.10 0.98
C VAL A 181 23.45 5.22 0.55
N HIS A 182 23.30 5.73 -0.68
CA HIS A 182 24.10 6.84 -1.20
C HIS A 182 23.35 7.66 -2.25
N LYS A 183 23.91 8.82 -2.61
CA LYS A 183 23.44 9.61 -3.76
C LYS A 183 24.06 9.10 -5.06
N VAL A 184 23.33 9.20 -6.16
CA VAL A 184 23.75 8.69 -7.48
C VAL A 184 24.96 9.45 -8.03
N ASP A 185 25.06 10.74 -7.73
CA ASP A 185 26.15 11.64 -8.11
C ASP A 185 27.34 11.58 -7.14
N ASN A 186 27.15 11.02 -5.94
CA ASN A 186 28.21 10.85 -4.95
C ASN A 186 28.19 9.45 -4.31
N PRO A 187 28.68 8.42 -5.04
CA PRO A 187 28.71 7.06 -4.55
C PRO A 187 29.76 6.82 -3.45
N LYS A 188 30.71 7.74 -3.26
CA LYS A 188 31.77 7.61 -2.25
C LYS A 188 31.28 7.97 -0.85
N ASN A 189 30.32 8.89 -0.75
CA ASN A 189 29.67 9.23 0.51
C ASN A 189 28.41 8.36 0.66
N PHE A 190 28.56 7.26 1.39
CA PHE A 190 27.48 6.32 1.66
C PHE A 190 27.32 6.09 3.16
N VAL A 191 26.15 5.58 3.53
CA VAL A 191 25.87 5.04 4.86
C VAL A 191 25.55 3.56 4.70
N ILE A 192 26.17 2.71 5.51
CA ILE A 192 25.87 1.28 5.58
C ILE A 192 25.30 0.93 6.95
N GLY A 193 24.37 0.00 7.02
CA GLY A 193 23.95 -0.57 8.30
C GLY A 193 22.92 -1.68 8.14
N SER A 194 22.63 -2.35 9.25
CA SER A 194 21.52 -3.28 9.36
C SER A 194 20.22 -2.51 9.47
N MET A 195 19.27 -2.74 8.57
CA MET A 195 17.97 -2.12 8.69
C MET A 195 17.19 -2.72 9.86
N THR A 196 16.58 -1.85 10.66
CA THR A 196 15.60 -2.26 11.67
C THR A 196 14.20 -1.73 11.41
N LYS A 197 14.08 -0.50 10.88
CA LYS A 197 12.78 0.10 10.57
C LYS A 197 12.79 0.87 9.26
N ALA A 198 11.62 0.95 8.67
CA ALA A 198 11.33 1.62 7.43
C ALA A 198 10.09 2.51 7.59
N SER A 199 10.05 3.63 6.87
CA SER A 199 8.80 4.39 6.72
C SER A 199 7.71 3.53 6.10
N SER A 200 6.47 3.74 6.52
CA SER A 200 5.33 3.09 5.88
C SER A 200 5.33 3.37 4.37
N PRO A 201 4.93 2.40 3.52
CA PRO A 201 4.75 2.62 2.10
C PRO A 201 3.88 3.83 1.76
N LEU A 202 3.03 4.30 2.70
CA LEU A 202 2.08 5.39 2.53
C LEU A 202 2.59 6.78 2.94
N GLU A 203 3.72 6.88 3.64
CA GLU A 203 4.26 8.19 4.07
C GLU A 203 4.79 9.02 2.89
N ILE A 204 4.65 10.35 2.95
CA ILE A 204 5.15 11.23 1.88
C ILE A 204 6.69 11.28 1.92
N ASP A 205 7.22 11.41 3.13
CA ASP A 205 8.65 11.36 3.37
C ASP A 205 9.06 9.92 3.66
N LYS A 206 10.14 9.47 3.01
CA LYS A 206 10.63 8.10 3.15
C LYS A 206 11.89 8.10 4.00
N GLY A 207 11.86 7.35 5.09
CA GLY A 207 12.99 7.13 5.98
C GLY A 207 13.43 5.67 6.03
N LEU A 208 14.71 5.48 6.36
CA LEU A 208 15.33 4.22 6.70
C LEU A 208 16.05 4.38 8.03
N VAL A 209 15.79 3.48 8.97
CA VAL A 209 16.54 3.40 10.21
C VAL A 209 17.57 2.27 10.05
N LEU A 210 18.83 2.67 10.07
CA LEU A 210 19.98 1.77 10.00
C LEU A 210 20.65 1.72 11.36
N GLU A 211 20.89 0.52 11.87
CA GLU A 211 21.64 0.23 13.08
C GLU A 211 23.01 -0.37 12.75
N ASN A 212 23.88 -0.47 13.76
CA ASN A 212 25.22 -1.02 13.65
C ASN A 212 26.05 -0.37 12.54
N VAL A 213 25.81 0.92 12.28
CA VAL A 213 26.43 1.66 11.17
C VAL A 213 27.95 1.62 11.26
N GLN A 214 28.51 1.78 12.47
CA GLN A 214 29.95 1.73 12.67
C GLN A 214 30.51 0.34 12.36
N GLU A 215 29.92 -0.71 12.94
CA GLU A 215 30.36 -2.10 12.73
C GLU A 215 30.39 -2.49 11.24
N TRP A 216 29.34 -2.11 10.50
CA TRP A 216 29.28 -2.39 9.06
C TRP A 216 30.21 -1.50 8.23
N THR A 217 30.51 -0.29 8.71
CA THR A 217 31.49 0.59 8.06
C THR A 217 32.89 0.00 8.20
N ASP A 218 33.26 -0.41 9.42
CA ASP A 218 34.53 -1.06 9.70
C ASP A 218 34.65 -2.37 8.91
N SER A 219 33.57 -3.16 8.84
CA SER A 219 33.55 -4.41 8.08
C SER A 219 33.73 -4.22 6.56
N LEU A 220 33.37 -3.06 6.01
CA LEU A 220 33.63 -2.73 4.60
C LEU A 220 35.09 -2.36 4.34
N GLU A 221 35.89 -2.08 5.36
CA GLU A 221 37.34 -1.85 5.18
C GLU A 221 38.04 -3.15 4.80
N ASP A 222 37.62 -4.26 5.43
CA ASP A 222 38.24 -5.57 5.28
C ASP A 222 37.55 -6.47 4.24
N TYR A 223 36.24 -6.30 4.04
CA TYR A 223 35.44 -7.18 3.18
C TYR A 223 34.66 -6.41 2.12
N ASP A 224 34.51 -7.02 0.95
CA ASP A 224 33.55 -6.66 -0.08
C ASP A 224 32.33 -7.56 -0.01
N TYR A 225 31.17 -6.99 -0.28
CA TYR A 225 29.89 -7.69 -0.29
C TYR A 225 29.24 -7.62 -1.65
N LYS A 226 28.73 -8.75 -2.14
CA LYS A 226 27.98 -8.78 -3.40
C LYS A 226 26.63 -8.09 -3.21
N VAL A 227 26.27 -7.21 -4.15
CA VAL A 227 24.95 -6.58 -4.18
C VAL A 227 23.90 -7.58 -4.67
N LYS A 228 22.88 -7.85 -3.86
CA LYS A 228 21.71 -8.66 -4.23
C LYS A 228 20.80 -7.89 -5.17
N LYS A 229 20.46 -6.66 -4.79
CA LYS A 229 19.53 -5.77 -5.49
C LYS A 229 19.93 -4.33 -5.29
N ALA A 230 19.61 -3.50 -6.28
CA ALA A 230 19.77 -2.05 -6.21
C ALA A 230 18.43 -1.38 -6.55
N TYR A 231 18.03 -0.45 -5.69
CA TYR A 231 16.85 0.38 -5.82
C TYR A 231 17.33 1.79 -6.12
N ILE A 232 16.89 2.37 -7.23
CA ILE A 232 17.35 3.69 -7.69
C ILE A 232 16.14 4.59 -7.86
N ASP A 233 16.08 5.66 -7.07
CA ASP A 233 15.13 6.74 -7.24
C ASP A 233 15.77 7.86 -8.05
N VAL A 234 15.47 7.87 -9.35
CA VAL A 234 16.03 8.85 -10.30
C VAL A 234 15.57 10.27 -10.00
N LYS A 235 14.45 10.46 -9.29
CA LYS A 235 13.93 11.79 -8.95
C LYS A 235 14.69 12.41 -7.78
N SER A 236 14.93 11.64 -6.71
CA SER A 236 15.69 12.11 -5.55
C SER A 236 17.19 11.92 -5.69
N GLY A 237 17.63 11.11 -6.67
CA GLY A 237 19.00 10.69 -6.84
C GLY A 237 19.47 9.70 -5.78
N MET A 238 18.56 9.08 -5.01
CA MET A 238 18.93 8.13 -3.96
C MET A 238 19.11 6.72 -4.53
N VAL A 239 20.12 6.02 -4.01
CA VAL A 239 20.43 4.63 -4.35
C VAL A 239 20.49 3.82 -3.07
N VAL A 240 19.77 2.71 -3.01
CA VAL A 240 19.78 1.76 -1.90
C VAL A 240 20.16 0.39 -2.44
N LYS A 241 21.24 -0.19 -1.93
CA LYS A 241 21.75 -1.50 -2.33
C LYS A 241 21.61 -2.46 -1.17
N GLU A 242 20.96 -3.60 -1.41
CA GLU A 242 20.89 -4.72 -0.48
C GLU A 242 22.13 -5.60 -0.66
N LEU A 243 22.83 -5.90 0.42
CA LEU A 243 24.06 -6.71 0.40
C LEU A 243 23.81 -8.18 0.74
N ASP A 244 24.61 -9.05 0.16
CA ASP A 244 24.73 -10.44 0.60
C ASP A 244 25.76 -10.57 1.73
N TYR A 245 25.35 -10.23 2.95
CA TYR A 245 26.21 -10.28 4.13
C TYR A 245 26.67 -11.70 4.52
N ASN A 246 26.00 -12.75 4.03
CA ASN A 246 26.36 -14.13 4.36
C ASN A 246 27.61 -14.62 3.61
N ASN A 247 28.01 -13.94 2.53
CA ASN A 247 29.13 -14.34 1.68
C ASN A 247 30.10 -13.15 1.48
N PRO A 248 30.84 -12.74 2.54
CA PRO A 248 31.86 -11.70 2.42
C PRO A 248 33.02 -12.18 1.54
N ILE A 249 33.60 -11.27 0.77
CA ILE A 249 34.80 -11.48 -0.04
C ILE A 249 35.91 -10.65 0.61
N GLU A 250 36.95 -11.30 1.15
CA GLU A 250 38.09 -10.59 1.73
C GLU A 250 38.76 -9.69 0.68
N LYS A 251 39.06 -8.46 1.07
CA LYS A 251 39.87 -7.57 0.23
C LYS A 251 41.32 -8.02 0.33
N THR A 252 41.84 -8.58 -0.76
CA THR A 252 43.28 -8.82 -0.87
C THR A 252 43.99 -7.47 -0.89
N THR A 253 44.64 -7.11 0.22
CA THR A 253 45.61 -6.02 0.24
C THR A 253 46.72 -6.39 -0.74
N PRO A 254 47.11 -5.52 -1.69
CA PRO A 254 48.31 -5.80 -2.47
C PRO A 254 49.48 -5.92 -1.48
N GLU A 255 50.09 -7.11 -1.42
CA GLU A 255 51.30 -7.35 -0.65
C GLU A 255 52.34 -6.27 -0.99
N GLY A 256 52.97 -5.74 0.05
CA GLY A 256 53.77 -4.53 0.02
C GLY A 256 54.77 -4.45 -1.14
N ILE A 257 54.77 -3.30 -1.79
CA ILE A 257 55.95 -2.78 -2.47
C ILE A 257 56.72 -2.00 -1.39
N GLU A 258 57.57 -2.69 -0.64
CA GLU A 258 58.75 -2.07 0.00
C GLU A 258 59.90 -1.99 -1.02
#